data_AF-A0A820QFJ4-F1
#
_entry.id   AF-A0A820QFJ4-F1
#
_cell.length_a   1.000
_cell.length_b   1.000
_cell.length_c   1.000
_cell.angle_alpha   90.00
_cell.angle_beta   90.00
_cell.angle_gamma   90.00
#
_symmetry.space_group_name_H-M   'P 1'
#
loop_
_entity.id
_entity.type
_entity.pdbx_description
1 polymer ?
#
loop_
_entity_poly.entity_id
_entity_poly.type
_entity_poly.pdbx_seq_one_letter_code
_entity_poly.pdbx_strand_id
1 'polypeptide(L)'
;KGLERKDALAIAERLEFRDEALEDAADTIIKLYNLFMKKDIVLLEINPFTEAADGKIYCMDCKINVDDNAEFRQPALFEQKDNTQSDWRDVKAQESNLNYIGLDGEIGCLVNGAGLAMATMDIIKLHG
;
A
#
# COMPACT_ATOMS: atom_id res chain seq x y z
N LYS A 1 -11.48 -7.57 16.97
CA LYS A 1 -10.26 -8.03 17.68
C LYS A 1 -9.11 -7.87 16.72
N GLY A 2 -8.00 -7.27 17.14
CA GLY A 2 -6.81 -7.08 16.31
C GLY A 2 -5.80 -8.21 16.48
N LEU A 3 -4.60 -8.02 15.94
CA LEU A 3 -3.47 -8.94 16.09
C LEU A 3 -2.93 -8.91 17.52
N GLU A 4 -2.98 -10.04 18.23
CA GLU A 4 -2.50 -10.17 19.61
C GLU A 4 -1.05 -10.72 19.64
N ARG A 5 -0.37 -10.61 20.78
CA ARG A 5 1.03 -11.08 20.93
C ARG A 5 1.21 -12.55 20.58
N LYS A 6 0.26 -13.41 20.95
CA LYS A 6 0.28 -14.83 20.61
C LYS A 6 0.26 -15.08 19.09
N ASP A 7 -0.44 -14.24 18.34
CA ASP A 7 -0.56 -14.36 16.88
C ASP A 7 0.77 -13.92 16.24
N ALA A 8 1.36 -12.84 16.75
CA ALA A 8 2.67 -12.34 16.32
C ALA A 8 3.78 -13.37 16.56
N LEU A 9 3.80 -14.00 17.74
CA LEU A 9 4.75 -15.09 18.06
C LEU A 9 4.57 -16.27 17.11
N ALA A 10 3.33 -16.71 16.89
CA ALA A 10 3.06 -17.81 15.96
C ALA A 10 3.48 -17.50 14.51
N ILE A 11 3.36 -16.25 14.07
CA ILE A 11 3.87 -15.81 12.76
C ILE A 11 5.41 -15.83 12.76
N ALA A 12 6.06 -15.25 13.76
CA ALA A 12 7.51 -15.21 13.85
C ALA A 12 8.14 -16.62 13.90
N GLU A 13 7.53 -17.56 14.64
CA GLU A 13 7.96 -18.96 14.67
C GLU A 13 7.87 -19.64 13.30
N ARG A 14 6.81 -19.34 12.52
CA ARG A 14 6.59 -19.85 11.16
C ARG A 14 7.52 -19.22 10.13
N LEU A 15 8.01 -18.01 10.40
CA LEU A 15 9.08 -17.35 9.65
C LEU A 15 10.47 -17.86 10.07
N GLU A 16 10.52 -18.86 10.95
CA GLU A 16 11.73 -19.54 11.40
C GLU A 16 12.66 -18.69 12.29
N PHE A 17 12.17 -17.59 12.85
CA PHE A 17 12.87 -16.89 13.93
C PHE A 17 12.90 -17.75 15.20
N ARG A 18 14.01 -17.66 15.94
CA ARG A 18 14.30 -18.45 17.14
C ARG A 18 14.91 -17.58 18.23
N ASP A 19 14.95 -18.11 19.45
CA ASP A 19 15.62 -17.49 20.60
C ASP A 19 15.25 -16.01 20.80
N GLU A 20 16.24 -15.13 20.93
CA GLU A 20 16.02 -13.69 21.15
C GLU A 20 15.35 -13.00 19.94
N ALA A 21 15.64 -13.47 18.72
CA ALA A 21 15.07 -12.93 17.49
C ALA A 21 13.57 -13.21 17.37
N LEU A 22 13.07 -14.29 18.00
CA LEU A 22 11.65 -14.62 17.99
C LEU A 22 10.79 -13.54 18.68
N GLU A 23 11.21 -13.11 19.87
CA GLU A 23 10.49 -12.10 20.63
C GLU A 23 10.57 -10.73 19.94
N ASP A 24 11.74 -10.36 19.42
CA ASP A 24 11.91 -9.10 18.69
C ASP A 24 11.12 -9.08 17.37
N ALA A 25 11.04 -10.21 16.67
CA ALA A 25 10.21 -10.35 15.47
C ALA A 25 8.72 -10.18 15.81
N ALA A 26 8.25 -10.83 16.87
CA ALA A 26 6.86 -10.69 17.32
C ALA A 26 6.53 -9.26 17.76
N ASP A 27 7.44 -8.61 18.48
CA ASP A 27 7.34 -7.19 18.83
C ASP A 27 7.25 -6.30 17.60
N THR A 28 8.09 -6.55 16.60
CA THR A 28 8.12 -5.77 15.37
C THR A 28 6.84 -5.98 14.55
N ILE A 29 6.35 -7.21 14.43
CA ILE A 29 5.07 -7.52 13.75
C ILE A 29 3.90 -6.76 14.40
N ILE A 30 3.84 -6.68 15.73
CA ILE A 30 2.80 -5.91 16.43
C ILE A 30 2.92 -4.41 16.16
N LYS A 31 4.15 -3.88 16.17
CA LYS A 31 4.39 -2.46 15.85
C LYS A 31 3.96 -2.14 14.42
N LEU A 32 4.25 -3.02 13.46
CA LEU A 32 3.82 -2.88 12.06
C LEU A 32 2.30 -2.96 11.92
N TYR A 33 1.63 -3.89 12.62
CA TYR A 33 0.17 -3.95 12.66
C TYR A 33 -0.44 -2.68 13.25
N ASN A 34 0.10 -2.18 14.37
CA ASN A 34 -0.38 -0.96 14.99
C ASN A 34 -0.15 0.27 14.08
N LEU A 35 0.97 0.32 13.36
CA LEU A 35 1.23 1.34 12.35
C LEU A 35 0.18 1.26 11.23
N PHE A 36 -0.06 0.06 10.70
CA PHE A 36 -1.05 -0.21 9.66
C PHE A 36 -2.43 0.35 10.03
N MET A 37 -2.91 0.00 11.24
CA MET A 37 -4.21 0.44 11.74
C MET A 37 -4.26 1.94 12.05
N LYS A 38 -3.18 2.51 12.60
CA LYS A 38 -3.15 3.92 13.02
C LYS A 38 -3.04 4.88 11.83
N LYS A 39 -2.46 4.43 10.71
CA LYS A 39 -2.16 5.27 9.56
C LYS A 39 -3.03 4.99 8.34
N ASP A 40 -4.13 4.25 8.52
CA ASP A 40 -5.08 3.93 7.45
C ASP A 40 -4.37 3.33 6.23
N ILE A 41 -3.43 2.44 6.48
CA ILE A 41 -2.61 1.80 5.45
C ILE A 41 -3.44 0.69 4.78
N VAL A 42 -3.35 0.57 3.45
CA VAL A 42 -3.95 -0.52 2.67
C VAL A 42 -2.94 -1.61 2.33
N LEU A 43 -1.65 -1.27 2.25
CA LEU A 43 -0.55 -2.21 2.06
C LEU A 43 0.66 -1.76 2.88
N LEU A 44 1.19 -2.66 3.70
CA LEU A 44 2.49 -2.53 4.33
C LEU A 44 3.28 -3.80 4.01
N GLU A 45 4.38 -3.65 3.30
CA GLU A 45 5.29 -4.73 2.95
C GLU A 45 6.70 -4.37 3.43
N ILE A 46 7.32 -5.27 4.20
CA ILE A 46 8.73 -5.19 4.56
C ILE A 46 9.46 -6.28 3.80
N ASN A 47 10.42 -5.90 2.95
CA ASN A 47 11.13 -6.86 2.13
C ASN A 47 12.55 -6.37 1.77
N PRO A 48 13.59 -6.75 2.53
CA PRO A 48 13.60 -7.90 3.44
C PRO A 48 13.30 -7.56 4.91
N PHE A 49 12.68 -8.52 5.62
CA PHE A 49 12.48 -8.54 7.07
C PHE A 49 13.49 -9.52 7.68
N THR A 50 14.53 -9.02 8.34
CA THR A 50 15.78 -9.77 8.51
C THR A 50 16.32 -9.72 9.93
N GLU A 51 16.85 -10.86 10.40
CA GLU A 51 17.71 -10.94 11.57
C GLU A 51 19.14 -10.52 11.19
N ALA A 52 19.67 -9.51 11.88
CA ALA A 52 21.04 -9.04 11.70
C ALA A 52 22.02 -9.83 12.57
N ALA A 53 23.33 -9.62 12.36
CA ALA A 53 24.39 -10.32 13.08
C ALA A 53 24.41 -10.05 14.61
N ASP A 54 23.69 -9.03 15.08
CA ASP A 54 23.50 -8.74 16.50
C ASP A 54 22.26 -9.43 17.10
N GLY A 55 21.60 -10.33 16.35
CA GLY A 55 20.43 -11.09 16.78
C GLY A 55 19.11 -10.29 16.77
N LYS A 56 19.12 -9.06 16.24
CA LYS A 56 17.93 -8.20 16.19
C LYS A 56 17.26 -8.20 14.83
N ILE A 57 15.99 -7.82 14.84
CA ILE A 57 15.15 -7.76 13.65
C ILE A 57 15.16 -6.35 13.06
N TYR A 58 15.40 -6.29 11.75
CA TYR A 58 15.42 -5.05 10.98
C TYR A 58 14.47 -5.11 9.79
N CYS A 59 13.79 -3.99 9.57
CA CYS A 59 13.04 -3.71 8.36
C CYS A 59 13.96 -2.97 7.37
N MET A 60 14.57 -3.70 6.44
CA MET A 60 15.62 -3.13 5.58
C MET A 60 15.06 -2.29 4.43
N ASP A 61 13.89 -2.68 3.92
CA ASP A 61 13.15 -1.93 2.90
C ASP A 61 11.64 -2.05 3.19
N CYS A 62 10.88 -1.04 2.77
CA CYS A 62 9.50 -0.88 3.12
C CYS A 62 8.71 -0.25 1.97
N LYS A 63 7.59 -0.89 1.60
CA LYS A 63 6.58 -0.33 0.73
C LYS A 63 5.29 -0.12 1.51
N ILE A 64 4.83 1.13 1.55
CA ILE A 64 3.57 1.52 2.19
C ILE A 64 2.66 2.13 1.14
N ASN A 65 1.41 1.69 1.11
CA ASN A 65 0.33 2.36 0.38
C ASN A 65 -0.80 2.71 1.35
N VAL A 66 -1.28 3.95 1.29
CA VAL A 66 -2.26 4.53 2.23
C VAL A 66 -3.63 4.60 1.56
N ASP A 67 -4.71 4.48 2.32
CA ASP A 67 -6.05 4.71 1.80
C ASP A 67 -6.25 6.20 1.49
N ASP A 68 -6.34 6.56 0.21
CA ASP A 68 -6.62 7.93 -0.24
C ASP A 68 -7.90 8.51 0.38
N ASN A 69 -8.88 7.66 0.72
CA ASN A 69 -10.12 8.13 1.36
C ASN A 69 -9.92 8.56 2.82
N ALA A 70 -8.78 8.28 3.43
CA ALA A 70 -8.45 8.67 4.80
C ALA A 70 -7.79 10.04 4.90
N GLU A 71 -7.58 10.76 3.78
CA GLU A 71 -6.94 12.08 3.74
C GLU A 71 -7.51 13.05 4.78
N PHE A 72 -8.84 13.10 4.91
CA PHE A 72 -9.53 13.97 5.85
C PHE A 72 -9.13 13.81 7.33
N ARG A 73 -8.58 12.64 7.70
CA ARG A 73 -8.14 12.32 9.07
C ARG A 73 -6.63 12.05 9.20
N GLN A 74 -5.89 12.10 8.09
CA GLN A 74 -4.42 11.93 8.06
C GLN A 74 -3.70 13.10 7.35
N PRO A 75 -4.04 14.39 7.60
CA PRO A 75 -3.52 15.52 6.81
C PRO A 75 -1.98 15.58 6.77
N ALA A 76 -1.31 15.36 7.90
CA ALA A 76 0.15 15.38 7.99
C ALA A 76 0.85 14.28 7.16
N LEU A 77 0.14 13.21 6.79
CA LEU A 77 0.66 12.16 5.91
C LEU A 77 0.52 12.56 4.44
N PHE A 78 -0.62 13.14 4.07
CA PHE A 78 -0.90 13.60 2.70
C PHE A 78 -0.11 14.87 2.34
N GLU A 79 0.27 15.69 3.32
CA GLU A 79 1.23 16.79 3.14
C GLU A 79 2.62 16.31 2.68
N GLN A 80 2.98 15.03 2.90
CA GLN A 80 4.24 14.44 2.44
C GLN A 80 4.16 13.86 1.03
N LYS A 81 3.00 13.97 0.35
CA LYS A 81 2.81 13.44 -0.99
C LYS A 81 3.73 14.14 -1.98
N ASP A 82 4.61 13.37 -2.60
CA ASP A 82 5.50 13.84 -3.67
C ASP A 82 4.90 13.55 -5.04
N ASN A 83 4.26 14.56 -5.65
CA ASN A 83 3.65 14.44 -6.96
C ASN A 83 4.67 14.22 -8.10
N THR A 84 5.98 14.43 -7.87
CA THR A 84 7.00 14.17 -8.91
C THR A 84 7.18 12.68 -9.21
N GLN A 85 6.69 11.81 -8.31
CA GLN A 85 6.71 10.35 -8.49
C GLN A 85 5.47 9.82 -9.23
N SER A 86 4.48 10.67 -9.48
CA SER A 86 3.21 10.30 -10.14
C SER A 86 3.23 10.67 -11.63
N ASP A 87 2.40 10.02 -12.44
CA ASP A 87 2.19 10.48 -13.82
C ASP A 87 1.55 11.87 -13.81
N TRP A 88 2.16 12.82 -14.53
CA TRP A 88 1.67 14.19 -14.61
C TRP A 88 0.22 14.29 -15.13
N ARG A 89 -0.23 13.31 -15.93
CA ARG A 89 -1.60 13.23 -16.44
C ARG A 89 -2.59 12.90 -15.34
N ASP A 90 -2.24 11.98 -14.44
CA ASP A 90 -3.05 11.62 -13.28
C ASP A 90 -3.18 12.81 -12.34
N VAL A 91 -2.07 13.49 -12.03
CA VAL A 91 -2.05 14.68 -11.17
C VAL A 91 -2.98 15.76 -11.74
N LYS A 92 -2.87 16.06 -13.03
CA LYS A 92 -3.71 17.07 -13.70
C LYS A 92 -5.20 16.68 -13.72
N ALA A 93 -5.50 15.39 -13.88
CA ALA A 93 -6.86 14.88 -13.81
C ALA A 93 -7.44 15.03 -12.39
N GLN A 94 -6.66 14.69 -11.36
CA GLN A 94 -7.06 14.84 -9.96
C GLN A 94 -7.33 16.31 -9.60
N GLU A 95 -6.51 17.26 -10.05
CA GLU A 95 -6.76 18.71 -9.88
C GLU A 95 -8.09 19.18 -10.50
N SER A 96 -8.56 18.47 -11.54
CA SER A 96 -9.83 18.72 -12.21
C SER A 96 -10.98 17.84 -11.68
N ASN A 97 -10.73 17.08 -10.60
CA ASN A 97 -11.66 16.11 -10.03
C ASN A 97 -12.12 15.03 -11.04
N LEU A 98 -11.19 14.58 -11.88
CA LEU A 98 -11.36 13.51 -12.86
C LEU A 98 -10.51 12.29 -12.49
N ASN A 99 -11.02 11.10 -12.78
CA ASN A 99 -10.22 9.88 -12.75
C ASN A 99 -9.65 9.62 -14.15
N TYR A 100 -8.33 9.55 -14.27
CA TYR A 100 -7.63 9.20 -15.50
C TYR A 100 -6.97 7.84 -15.34
N ILE A 101 -6.92 7.08 -16.43
CA ILE A 101 -6.19 5.82 -16.52
C ILE A 101 -5.42 5.86 -17.84
N GLY A 102 -4.09 5.93 -17.73
CA GLY A 102 -3.21 5.85 -18.90
C GLY A 102 -3.21 4.43 -19.46
N LEU A 103 -3.61 4.29 -20.73
CA LEU A 103 -3.48 3.06 -21.49
C LEU A 103 -2.76 3.35 -22.81
N ASP A 104 -2.05 2.36 -23.33
CA ASP A 104 -1.43 2.44 -24.64
C ASP A 104 -2.49 2.23 -25.72
N GLY A 105 -2.57 3.15 -26.68
CA GLY A 105 -3.52 3.09 -27.79
C GLY A 105 -3.73 4.44 -28.47
N GLU A 106 -4.61 4.46 -29.46
CA GLU A 106 -4.92 5.67 -30.27
C GLU A 106 -6.33 6.22 -30.01
N ILE A 107 -7.15 5.52 -29.21
CA ILE A 107 -8.54 5.87 -28.93
C ILE A 107 -8.68 6.34 -27.47
N GLY A 108 -9.11 7.59 -27.27
CA GLY A 108 -9.45 8.14 -25.96
C GLY A 108 -10.92 7.92 -25.59
N CYS A 109 -11.19 7.55 -24.34
CA CYS A 109 -12.54 7.37 -23.81
C CYS A 109 -12.84 8.41 -22.72
N LEU A 110 -13.98 9.11 -22.82
CA LEU A 110 -14.51 9.99 -21.78
C LEU A 110 -15.90 9.50 -21.39
N VAL A 111 -16.04 9.05 -20.14
CA VAL A 111 -17.22 8.31 -19.69
C VAL A 111 -17.61 8.70 -18.27
N ASN A 112 -18.90 8.77 -17.99
CA ASN A 112 -19.44 9.03 -16.66
C ASN A 112 -19.59 7.72 -15.86
N GLY A 113 -18.57 7.39 -15.07
CA GLY A 113 -18.59 6.28 -14.12
C GLY A 113 -17.66 5.13 -14.50
N ALA A 114 -16.98 4.57 -13.50
CA ALA A 114 -15.93 3.58 -13.70
C ALA A 114 -16.41 2.30 -14.39
N GLY A 115 -17.61 1.81 -14.04
CA GLY A 115 -18.18 0.60 -14.67
C GLY A 115 -18.45 0.78 -16.17
N LEU A 116 -19.01 1.93 -16.56
CA LEU A 116 -19.25 2.23 -17.98
C LEU A 116 -17.94 2.49 -18.73
N ALA A 117 -16.94 3.09 -18.06
CA ALA A 117 -15.62 3.28 -18.63
C ALA A 117 -14.96 1.93 -18.97
N MET A 118 -14.99 0.97 -18.04
CA MET A 118 -14.48 -0.38 -18.27
C MET A 118 -15.23 -1.11 -19.39
N ALA A 119 -16.56 -1.07 -19.38
CA ALA A 119 -17.36 -1.69 -20.45
C ALA A 119 -17.10 -1.09 -21.84
N THR A 120 -16.91 0.24 -21.91
CA THR A 120 -16.53 0.92 -23.16
C THR A 120 -15.17 0.44 -23.65
N MET A 121 -14.18 0.32 -22.77
CA MET A 121 -12.84 -0.19 -23.11
C MET A 121 -12.91 -1.66 -23.59
N ASP A 122 -13.70 -2.50 -22.93
CA ASP A 122 -13.89 -3.91 -23.32
C ASP A 122 -14.49 -4.03 -24.73
N ILE A 123 -15.53 -3.25 -25.04
CA ILE A 123 -16.16 -3.24 -26.37
C ILE A 123 -15.17 -2.78 -27.45
N ILE A 124 -14.40 -1.73 -27.18
CA ILE A 124 -13.37 -1.24 -28.12
C ILE A 124 -12.34 -2.34 -28.38
N LYS A 125 -11.88 -3.05 -27.34
CA LYS A 125 -10.92 -4.14 -27.50
C LYS A 125 -11.48 -5.36 -28.26
N LEU A 126 -12.79 -5.61 -28.15
CA LEU A 126 -13.44 -6.74 -28.82
C LEU A 126 -13.75 -6.46 -30.31
N HIS A 127 -13.94 -5.20 -30.68
CA HIS A 127 -14.43 -4.82 -32.02
C HIS A 127 -13.53 -3.84 -32.78
N GLY A 128 -12.42 -3.41 -32.19
CA GLY A 128 -11.41 -2.52 -32.76
C GLY A 128 -10.14 -3.25 -33.17
#